data_AF-A0A1S3R0K8-F1
#
_entry.id   AF-A0A1S3R0K8-F1
#
_cell.length_a   1.000
_cell.length_b   1.000
_cell.length_c   1.000
_cell.angle_alpha   90.00
_cell.angle_beta   90.00
_cell.angle_gamma   90.00
#
_symmetry.space_group_name_H-M   'P 1'
#
loop_
_entity.id
_entity.type
_entity.pdbx_description
1 polymer ?
#
loop_
_entity_poly.entity_id
_entity_poly.type
_entity_poly.pdbx_seq_one_letter_code
_entity_poly.pdbx_strand_id
1 'polypeptide(L)'
;MMNCRPQLFLFTDGEVRNTKKVLDLVKANAGSHRCFSFGIGEGASSALISGVAKQGGGHAQFITGQDRMQPKVMQSLRFALQPAVVDISVKWNVPKGVSVTPLSPPIRMLFQGQRALLYAQITGESSGDTEGSVTVKYSLAEQPVENQLSFSLKPAEDTG
;
A
#
# COMPACT_ATOMS: atom_id res chain seq x y z
N MET A 1 20.71 9.86 0.78
CA MET A 1 19.69 10.67 0.08
C MET A 1 18.33 10.12 0.48
N MET A 2 17.48 10.95 1.10
CA MET A 2 16.09 10.59 1.38
C MET A 2 15.42 10.14 0.08
N ASN A 3 15.03 8.87 -0.03
CA ASN A 3 14.25 8.36 -1.17
C ASN A 3 12.78 8.79 -1.01
N CYS A 4 12.55 10.10 -0.87
CA CYS A 4 11.24 10.68 -0.64
C CYS A 4 10.51 10.84 -1.97
N ARG A 5 9.60 9.91 -2.25
CA ARG A 5 8.73 9.96 -3.44
C ARG A 5 7.92 11.26 -3.46
N PRO A 6 7.79 11.96 -4.61
CA PRO A 6 7.03 13.20 -4.67
C PRO A 6 5.55 12.97 -4.35
N GLN A 7 4.95 13.95 -3.67
CA GLN A 7 3.55 13.96 -3.27
C GLN A 7 2.78 14.84 -4.25
N LEU A 8 1.83 14.27 -4.99
CA LEU A 8 1.00 14.99 -5.95
C LEU A 8 -0.34 15.35 -5.30
N PHE A 9 -0.73 16.63 -5.39
CA PHE A 9 -2.03 17.12 -4.94
C PHE A 9 -2.80 17.62 -6.16
N LEU A 10 -3.88 16.92 -6.52
CA LEU A 10 -4.73 17.20 -7.67
C LEU A 10 -6.02 17.88 -7.23
N PHE A 11 -6.35 19.04 -7.77
CA PHE A 11 -7.60 19.75 -7.51
C PHE A 11 -8.44 19.81 -8.79
N THR A 12 -9.73 19.54 -8.69
CA THR A 12 -10.67 19.61 -9.83
C THR A 12 -12.08 19.90 -9.34
N ASP A 13 -12.85 20.65 -10.12
CA ASP A 13 -14.27 20.93 -9.91
C ASP A 13 -15.20 20.18 -10.88
N GLY A 14 -14.62 19.46 -11.84
CA GLY A 14 -15.35 18.75 -12.88
C GLY A 14 -14.88 17.31 -13.11
N GLU A 15 -15.12 16.84 -14.32
CA GLU A 15 -14.88 15.47 -14.75
C GLU A 15 -14.04 15.38 -16.03
N VAL A 16 -13.59 14.16 -16.33
CA VAL A 16 -12.91 13.85 -17.60
C VAL A 16 -13.65 12.72 -18.31
N ARG A 17 -13.70 12.77 -19.65
CA ARG A 17 -14.36 11.73 -20.46
C ARG A 17 -13.62 10.39 -20.43
N ASN A 18 -12.33 10.39 -20.12
CA ASN A 18 -11.43 9.23 -20.21
C ASN A 18 -10.95 8.73 -18.83
N THR A 19 -11.81 8.76 -17.81
CA THR A 19 -11.48 8.41 -16.41
C THR A 19 -10.65 7.14 -16.28
N LYS A 20 -11.05 6.04 -16.96
CA LYS A 20 -10.29 4.78 -16.92
C LYS A 20 -8.83 4.94 -17.33
N LYS A 21 -8.54 5.65 -18.43
CA LYS A 21 -7.17 5.85 -18.91
C LYS A 21 -6.34 6.66 -17.92
N VAL A 22 -6.94 7.66 -17.28
CA VAL A 22 -6.29 8.46 -16.24
C VAL A 22 -5.97 7.59 -15.02
N LEU A 23 -6.93 6.78 -14.55
CA LEU A 23 -6.72 5.89 -13.40
C LEU A 23 -5.67 4.81 -13.68
N ASP A 24 -5.67 4.24 -14.88
CA ASP A 24 -4.68 3.24 -15.30
C ASP A 24 -3.27 3.88 -15.35
N LEU A 25 -3.15 5.13 -15.81
CA LEU A 25 -1.89 5.88 -15.80
C LEU A 25 -1.40 6.16 -14.37
N VAL A 26 -2.30 6.60 -13.48
CA VAL A 26 -1.96 6.82 -12.07
C VAL A 26 -1.48 5.51 -11.42
N LYS A 27 -2.19 4.40 -11.68
CA LYS A 27 -1.83 3.08 -11.17
C LYS A 27 -0.45 2.64 -11.66
N ALA A 28 -0.16 2.80 -12.95
CA ALA A 28 1.15 2.48 -13.53
C ALA A 28 2.30 3.27 -12.86
N ASN A 29 2.01 4.48 -12.39
CA ASN A 29 2.97 5.36 -11.74
C ASN A 29 2.92 5.35 -10.20
N ALA A 30 2.06 4.51 -9.59
CA ALA A 30 1.89 4.44 -8.12
C ALA A 30 3.16 4.02 -7.36
N GLY A 31 4.12 3.41 -8.07
CA GLY A 31 5.45 3.12 -7.55
C GLY A 31 6.32 4.37 -7.37
N SER A 32 6.06 5.45 -8.11
CA SER A 32 6.91 6.66 -8.18
C SER A 32 6.33 7.87 -7.43
N HIS A 33 5.01 7.96 -7.29
CA HIS A 33 4.33 9.11 -6.68
C HIS A 33 3.19 8.67 -5.77
N ARG A 34 2.86 9.49 -4.76
CA ARG A 34 1.59 9.36 -4.03
C ARG A 34 0.63 10.48 -4.44
N CYS A 35 -0.62 10.14 -4.74
CA CYS A 35 -1.61 11.11 -5.23
C CYS A 35 -2.70 11.38 -4.20
N PHE A 36 -2.87 12.65 -3.83
CA PHE A 36 -4.02 13.20 -3.11
C PHE A 36 -4.90 13.94 -4.09
N SER A 37 -6.21 13.85 -3.94
CA SER A 37 -7.14 14.45 -4.89
C SER A 37 -8.28 15.16 -4.20
N PHE A 38 -8.67 16.31 -4.72
CA PHE A 38 -9.66 17.20 -4.16
C PHE A 38 -10.74 17.48 -5.21
N GLY A 39 -11.98 17.09 -4.91
CA GLY A 39 -13.16 17.53 -5.63
C GLY A 39 -13.67 18.84 -5.07
N ILE A 40 -13.94 19.82 -5.92
CA ILE A 40 -14.47 21.13 -5.53
C ILE A 40 -15.86 21.31 -6.13
N GLY A 41 -16.85 21.55 -5.28
CA GLY A 41 -18.24 21.70 -5.71
C GLY A 41 -18.93 20.38 -6.09
N GLU A 42 -20.23 20.47 -6.34
CA GLU A 42 -21.12 19.32 -6.57
C GLU A 42 -20.93 18.68 -7.96
N GLY A 43 -20.24 19.36 -8.88
CA GLY A 43 -19.98 18.89 -10.25
C GLY A 43 -18.75 17.99 -10.38
N ALA A 44 -17.96 17.83 -9.31
CA ALA A 44 -16.70 17.12 -9.38
C ALA A 44 -16.91 15.59 -9.38
N SER A 45 -16.24 14.88 -10.29
CA SER A 45 -16.46 13.43 -10.44
C SER A 45 -15.88 12.62 -9.28
N SER A 46 -16.76 12.11 -8.41
CA SER A 46 -16.38 11.22 -7.30
C SER A 46 -15.61 9.99 -7.74
N ALA A 47 -15.93 9.43 -8.91
CA ALA A 47 -15.22 8.29 -9.49
C ALA A 47 -13.78 8.64 -9.86
N LEU A 48 -13.56 9.81 -10.47
CA LEU A 48 -12.22 10.29 -10.81
C LEU A 48 -11.40 10.59 -9.56
N ILE A 49 -11.95 11.40 -8.64
CA ILE A 49 -11.23 11.84 -7.43
C ILE A 49 -10.88 10.63 -6.57
N SER A 50 -11.87 9.81 -6.20
CA SER A 50 -11.62 8.63 -5.37
C SER A 50 -10.70 7.63 -6.08
N GLY A 51 -10.84 7.50 -7.39
CA GLY A 51 -9.98 6.65 -8.21
C GLY A 51 -8.52 7.09 -8.19
N VAL A 52 -8.24 8.38 -8.39
CA VAL A 52 -6.87 8.92 -8.41
C VAL A 52 -6.21 8.71 -7.05
N ALA A 53 -6.89 9.07 -5.95
CA ALA A 53 -6.38 8.86 -4.61
C ALA A 53 -6.10 7.37 -4.34
N LYS A 54 -7.05 6.48 -4.69
CA LYS A 54 -6.92 5.04 -4.46
C LYS A 54 -5.77 4.43 -5.25
N GLN A 55 -5.68 4.70 -6.56
CA GLN A 55 -4.64 4.13 -7.40
C GLN A 55 -3.26 4.72 -7.08
N GLY A 56 -3.22 5.99 -6.70
CA GLY A 56 -2.00 6.67 -6.28
C GLY A 56 -1.65 6.50 -4.80
N GLY A 57 -2.39 5.69 -4.03
CA GLY A 57 -2.09 5.40 -2.63
C GLY A 57 -2.18 6.58 -1.65
N GLY A 58 -2.96 7.62 -1.99
CA GLY A 58 -3.22 8.77 -1.11
C GLY A 58 -4.69 8.85 -0.69
N HIS A 59 -5.18 10.07 -0.44
CA HIS A 59 -6.53 10.31 0.08
C HIS A 59 -7.31 11.26 -0.83
N ALA A 60 -8.61 10.96 -0.96
CA ALA A 60 -9.57 11.84 -1.61
C ALA A 60 -10.21 12.77 -0.57
N GLN A 61 -10.41 14.03 -0.96
CA GLN A 61 -11.14 15.03 -0.21
C GLN A 61 -12.20 15.63 -1.13
N PHE A 62 -13.36 15.94 -0.58
CA PHE A 62 -14.44 16.64 -1.29
C PHE A 62 -14.72 17.93 -0.56
N ILE A 63 -14.78 19.05 -1.27
CA ILE A 63 -15.00 20.40 -0.76
C ILE A 63 -16.30 20.88 -1.38
N THR A 64 -17.41 20.75 -0.66
CA THR A 64 -18.75 21.08 -1.18
C THR A 64 -19.51 22.01 -0.22
N GLY A 65 -20.56 22.68 -0.71
CA GLY A 65 -21.41 23.56 0.10
C GLY A 65 -20.62 24.63 0.89
N GLN A 66 -20.69 24.53 2.23
CA GLN A 66 -20.03 25.45 3.17
C GLN A 66 -18.65 24.95 3.65
N ASP A 67 -18.13 23.89 3.03
CA ASP A 67 -16.81 23.35 3.39
C ASP A 67 -15.72 24.40 3.18
N ARG A 68 -14.83 24.49 4.17
CA ARG A 68 -13.58 25.24 3.99
C ARG A 68 -12.54 24.32 3.36
N MET A 69 -11.86 24.81 2.32
CA MET A 69 -10.76 24.10 1.66
C MET A 69 -9.57 23.88 2.60
N GLN A 70 -9.23 24.89 3.41
CA GLN A 70 -7.99 24.90 4.21
C GLN A 70 -7.87 23.69 5.15
N PRO A 71 -8.86 23.31 5.98
CA PRO A 71 -8.75 22.12 6.83
C PRO A 71 -8.53 20.82 6.04
N LYS A 72 -9.18 20.65 4.88
CA LYS A 72 -9.08 19.42 4.07
C LYS A 72 -7.71 19.30 3.40
N VAL A 73 -7.16 20.42 2.93
CA VAL A 73 -5.79 20.48 2.42
C VAL A 73 -4.78 20.19 3.52
N MET A 74 -4.93 20.82 4.69
CA MET A 74 -4.05 20.59 5.84
C MET A 74 -4.09 19.13 6.31
N GLN A 75 -5.26 18.48 6.30
CA GLN A 75 -5.38 17.06 6.63
C GLN A 75 -4.60 16.18 5.65
N SER A 76 -4.75 16.43 4.35
CA SER A 76 -4.01 15.67 3.32
C SER A 76 -2.51 15.93 3.39
N LEU A 77 -2.09 17.16 3.72
CA LEU A 77 -0.70 17.49 3.95
C LEU A 77 -0.12 16.74 5.15
N ARG A 78 -0.88 16.60 6.25
CA ARG A 78 -0.45 15.78 7.40
C ARG A 78 -0.21 14.33 6.98
N PHE A 79 -1.09 13.74 6.17
CA PHE A 79 -0.86 12.41 5.61
C PHE A 79 0.34 12.39 4.66
N ALA A 80 0.52 13.45 3.84
CA ALA A 80 1.64 13.60 2.91
C ALA A 80 3.01 13.54 3.60
N LEU A 81 3.08 14.10 4.80
CA LEU A 81 4.29 14.22 5.63
C LEU A 81 4.52 13.03 6.58
N GLN A 82 3.58 12.10 6.68
CA GLN A 82 3.79 10.90 7.49
C GLN A 82 4.95 10.07 6.94
N PRO A 83 5.79 9.49 7.82
CA PRO A 83 6.84 8.60 7.40
C PRO A 83 6.25 7.37 6.69
N ALA A 84 6.99 6.89 5.71
CA ALA A 84 6.65 5.67 5.00
C ALA A 84 7.56 4.54 5.46
N VAL A 85 6.99 3.35 5.53
CA VAL A 85 7.75 2.09 5.55
C VAL A 85 8.18 1.81 4.11
N VAL A 86 9.49 1.80 3.86
CA VAL A 86 10.09 1.65 2.54
C VAL A 86 11.06 0.46 2.50
N ASP A 87 11.55 0.10 1.32
CA ASP A 87 12.54 -0.97 1.12
C ASP A 87 12.11 -2.31 1.76
N ILE A 88 10.81 -2.61 1.67
CA ILE A 88 10.23 -3.82 2.26
C ILE A 88 10.76 -5.04 1.50
N SER A 89 11.36 -5.96 2.25
CA SER A 89 11.80 -7.25 1.76
C SER A 89 11.26 -8.36 2.67
N VAL A 90 10.88 -9.47 2.05
CA VAL A 90 10.32 -10.63 2.75
C VAL A 90 11.21 -11.82 2.47
N LYS A 91 11.78 -12.37 3.54
CA LYS A 91 12.62 -13.57 3.52
C LYS A 91 11.88 -14.70 4.18
N TRP A 92 11.77 -15.81 3.47
CA TRP A 92 11.20 -17.05 3.98
C TRP A 92 12.33 -17.96 4.43
N ASN A 93 12.24 -18.46 5.65
CA ASN A 93 13.13 -19.46 6.19
C ASN A 93 12.32 -20.73 6.44
N VAL A 94 12.46 -21.70 5.55
CA VAL A 94 11.77 -22.99 5.60
C VAL A 94 12.77 -24.14 5.58
N PRO A 95 12.43 -25.30 6.16
CA PRO A 95 13.30 -26.46 6.18
C PRO A 95 13.66 -26.98 4.78
N LYS A 96 14.73 -27.77 4.72
CA LYS A 96 15.14 -28.45 3.48
C LYS A 96 14.01 -29.39 3.02
N GLY A 97 13.67 -29.33 1.74
CA GLY A 97 12.56 -30.11 1.16
C GLY A 97 11.25 -29.32 1.05
N VAL A 98 11.16 -28.15 1.67
CA VAL A 98 10.02 -27.23 1.57
C VAL A 98 10.40 -26.03 0.70
N SER A 99 9.47 -25.58 -0.14
CA SER A 99 9.62 -24.39 -0.98
C SER A 99 8.47 -23.41 -0.76
N VAL A 100 8.76 -22.12 -0.91
CA VAL A 100 7.77 -21.04 -0.80
C VAL A 100 7.65 -20.29 -2.13
N THR A 101 6.43 -20.20 -2.67
CA THR A 101 6.10 -19.45 -3.87
C THR A 101 5.25 -18.24 -3.50
N PRO A 102 5.79 -17.01 -3.59
CA PRO A 102 5.00 -15.80 -3.40
C PRO A 102 3.88 -15.70 -4.44
N LEU A 103 2.65 -15.45 -3.99
CA LEU A 103 1.46 -15.27 -4.85
C LEU A 103 1.05 -13.80 -4.98
N SER A 104 1.46 -12.96 -4.04
CA SER A 104 1.21 -11.52 -4.08
C SER A 104 2.33 -10.75 -4.80
N PRO A 105 2.01 -9.63 -5.49
CA PRO A 105 3.02 -8.68 -5.93
C PRO A 105 3.85 -8.12 -4.76
N PRO A 106 5.11 -7.70 -5.00
CA PRO A 106 5.94 -7.09 -3.98
C PRO A 106 5.31 -5.81 -3.41
N ILE A 107 5.28 -5.71 -2.08
CA ILE A 107 4.84 -4.50 -1.38
C ILE A 107 6.03 -3.54 -1.38
N ARG A 108 5.91 -2.40 -2.07
CA ARG A 108 7.02 -1.45 -2.19
C ARG A 108 7.07 -0.45 -1.03
N MET A 109 5.90 -0.08 -0.51
CA MET A 109 5.77 0.96 0.50
C MET A 109 4.47 0.82 1.27
N LEU A 110 4.48 1.20 2.55
CA LEU A 110 3.28 1.33 3.37
C LEU A 110 3.31 2.64 4.15
N PHE A 111 2.16 3.31 4.22
CA PHE A 111 1.96 4.48 5.06
C PHE A 111 1.14 4.13 6.30
N GLN A 112 1.19 4.99 7.30
CA GLN A 112 0.40 4.82 8.52
C GLN A 112 -1.10 4.64 8.19
N GLY A 113 -1.72 3.63 8.80
CA GLY A 113 -3.13 3.29 8.59
C GLY A 113 -3.41 2.42 7.34
N GLN A 114 -2.43 2.20 6.46
CA GLN A 114 -2.57 1.26 5.36
C GLN A 114 -2.27 -0.17 5.80
N ARG A 115 -2.93 -1.13 5.15
CA ARG A 115 -2.69 -2.57 5.33
C ARG A 115 -2.30 -3.20 4.00
N ALA A 116 -1.24 -4.00 4.01
CA ALA A 116 -0.90 -4.88 2.90
C ALA A 116 -1.08 -6.35 3.31
N LEU A 117 -1.41 -7.17 2.31
CA LEU A 117 -1.58 -8.61 2.47
C LEU A 117 -0.62 -9.31 1.50
N LEU A 118 0.17 -10.22 2.05
CA LEU A 118 1.09 -11.04 1.28
C LEU A 118 0.65 -12.49 1.39
N TYR A 119 0.39 -13.10 0.24
CA TYR A 119 0.06 -14.51 0.11
C TYR A 119 1.27 -15.25 -0.44
N ALA A 120 1.52 -16.44 0.09
CA ALA A 120 2.51 -17.36 -0.42
C ALA A 120 1.98 -18.79 -0.32
N GLN A 121 2.34 -19.62 -1.30
CA GLN A 121 2.08 -21.05 -1.28
C GLN A 121 3.31 -21.77 -0.74
N ILE A 122 3.11 -22.68 0.20
CA ILE A 122 4.16 -23.52 0.78
C ILE A 122 3.93 -24.95 0.30
N THR A 123 4.96 -25.58 -0.26
CA THR A 123 4.88 -26.93 -0.84
C THR A 123 6.09 -27.77 -0.45
N GLY A 124 5.92 -29.10 -0.42
CA GLY A 124 6.98 -30.05 -0.10
C GLY A 124 6.81 -30.69 1.28
N GLU A 125 7.77 -31.53 1.64
CA GLU A 125 7.77 -32.31 2.89
C GLU A 125 9.09 -32.09 3.62
N SER A 126 9.02 -32.03 4.95
CA SER A 126 10.15 -31.90 5.84
C SER A 126 10.28 -33.17 6.69
N SER A 127 11.50 -33.72 6.75
CA SER A 127 11.78 -34.97 7.47
C SER A 127 12.03 -34.78 8.97
N GLY A 128 11.67 -33.63 9.56
CA GLY A 128 11.81 -33.43 11.01
C GLY A 128 11.43 -32.04 11.52
N ASP A 129 11.72 -30.99 10.76
CA ASP A 129 11.39 -29.62 11.16
C ASP A 129 9.96 -29.27 10.76
N THR A 130 9.13 -28.95 11.75
CA THR A 130 7.70 -28.66 11.54
C THR A 130 7.38 -27.17 11.62
N GLU A 131 8.40 -26.33 11.72
CA GLU A 131 8.27 -24.88 11.81
C GLU A 131 8.99 -24.19 10.65
N GLY A 132 8.36 -23.15 10.14
CA GLY A 132 8.97 -22.16 9.26
C GLY A 132 8.92 -20.78 9.91
N SER A 133 9.66 -19.84 9.34
CA SER A 133 9.52 -18.44 9.73
C SER A 133 9.55 -17.52 8.51
N VAL A 134 8.87 -16.40 8.64
CA VAL A 134 8.90 -15.29 7.69
C VAL A 134 9.50 -14.08 8.38
N THR A 135 10.52 -13.51 7.76
CA THR A 135 11.19 -12.31 8.22
C THR A 135 10.86 -11.17 7.26
N VAL A 136 10.30 -10.08 7.78
CA VAL A 136 10.04 -8.86 7.05
C VAL A 136 11.04 -7.80 7.49
N LYS A 137 11.88 -7.33 6.56
CA LYS A 137 12.81 -6.21 6.78
C LYS A 137 12.35 -4.99 6.01
N TYR A 138 12.48 -3.81 6.62
CA TYR A 138 12.10 -2.55 5.99
C TYR A 138 12.85 -1.38 6.63
N SER A 139 12.76 -0.20 6.02
CA SER A 139 13.21 1.06 6.62
C SER A 139 12.01 1.91 7.04
N LEU A 140 12.00 2.40 8.26
CA LEU A 140 11.02 3.36 8.78
C LEU A 140 11.76 4.55 9.38
N ALA A 141 11.48 5.75 8.86
CA ALA A 141 12.20 6.97 9.27
C ALA A 141 13.74 6.79 9.22
N GLU A 142 14.23 6.16 8.14
CA GLU A 142 15.64 5.82 7.90
C GLU A 142 16.25 4.78 8.86
N GLN A 143 15.47 4.24 9.79
CA GLN A 143 15.92 3.18 10.68
C GLN A 143 15.56 1.81 10.08
N PRO A 144 16.53 0.89 9.97
CA PRO A 144 16.23 -0.47 9.56
C PRO A 144 15.47 -1.18 10.68
N VAL A 145 14.39 -1.87 10.31
CA VAL A 145 13.57 -2.66 11.22
C VAL A 145 13.41 -4.06 10.65
N GLU A 146 13.41 -5.05 11.54
CA GLU A 146 13.24 -6.46 11.23
C GLU A 146 12.19 -7.05 12.15
N ASN A 147 11.19 -7.70 11.58
CA ASN A 147 10.19 -8.48 12.31
C ASN A 147 10.19 -9.90 11.79
N GLN A 148 10.15 -10.88 12.70
CA GLN A 148 10.08 -12.29 12.37
C GLN A 148 8.80 -12.88 12.96
N LEU A 149 8.11 -13.70 12.16
CA LEU A 149 6.95 -14.47 12.58
C LEU A 149 7.22 -15.95 12.28
N SER A 150 7.09 -16.80 13.29
CA SER A 150 7.15 -18.25 13.13
C SER A 150 5.75 -18.82 12.85
N PHE A 151 5.69 -19.91 12.08
CA PHE A 151 4.45 -20.62 11.76
C PHE A 151 4.67 -22.13 11.69
N SER A 152 3.62 -22.89 11.99
CA SER A 152 3.61 -24.35 11.84
C SER A 152 3.45 -24.72 10.37
N LEU A 153 4.24 -25.68 9.91
CA LEU A 153 4.12 -26.33 8.60
C LEU A 153 3.11 -27.48 8.62
N LYS A 154 2.69 -27.93 9.80
CA LYS A 154 1.59 -28.90 9.91
C LYS A 154 0.28 -28.18 9.59
N PRO A 155 -0.52 -28.68 8.64
CA PRO A 155 -1.88 -28.22 8.46
C PRO A 155 -2.61 -28.30 9.80
N ALA A 156 -3.36 -27.26 10.18
CA ALA A 156 -4.29 -27.39 11.28
C ALA A 156 -5.29 -28.49 10.93
N GLU A 157 -5.60 -29.38 11.88
CA GLU A 157 -6.69 -30.33 11.71
C GLU A 157 -7.99 -29.56 11.46
N ASP A 158 -8.78 -30.04 10.50
CA ASP A 158 -10.04 -29.40 10.11
C ASP A 158 -11.04 -29.56 11.26
N THR A 159 -11.12 -28.57 12.14
CA THR A 159 -12.15 -28.48 13.16
C THR A 159 -13.42 -27.94 12.48
N GLY A 160 -14.11 -28.83 11.76
CA GLY A 160 -15.41 -28.56 11.14
C GLY A 160 -16.47 -28.11 12.14
#